data_AF-A0AAW8FRM8-F1
#
_entry.id   AF-A0AAW8FRM8-F1
#
_cell.length_a   1.000
_cell.length_b   1.000
_cell.length_c   1.000
_cell.angle_alpha   90.00
_cell.angle_beta   90.00
_cell.angle_gamma   90.00
#
_symmetry.space_group_name_H-M   'P 1'
#
loop_
_entity.id
_entity.type
_entity.pdbx_description
1 polymer ?
#
loop_
_entity_poly.entity_id
_entity_poly.type
_entity_poly.pdbx_seq_one_letter_code
_entity_poly.pdbx_strand_id
1 'polypeptide(L)'
;MVLDADDRRVLEARVRADTTPQRDARRAHTVLLAAGGCRAWRMAEIVRVDVSTVVRWRDRFAREGMAGQKDRPGSGRPPVYGPQVRLRVVAAAASTPPHPCDGGSHRLIADHLADTGISASQVGRILAELRLKPHRVRGWPTRPADPQFFAKAAEVCALHRICPPGSMVLSVDEKTAMAARSRKHPGRPPGPGRVRRRECEYIRHGTVSVTVALDVHTGQVVMEELERNDSRTSSGSWPGFSGAFQPG
;
A
#
# COMPACT_ATOMS: atom_id res chain seq x y z
N MET A 1 8.25 21.33 -45.95
CA MET A 1 8.35 21.34 -44.48
C MET A 1 9.82 21.45 -44.13
N VAL A 2 10.19 22.31 -43.19
CA VAL A 2 11.58 22.48 -42.73
C VAL A 2 11.76 21.66 -41.45
N LEU A 3 12.83 20.87 -41.39
CA LEU A 3 13.25 20.15 -40.17
C LEU A 3 14.41 20.92 -39.55
N ASP A 4 14.40 21.08 -38.23
CA ASP A 4 15.60 21.48 -37.52
C ASP A 4 16.66 20.36 -37.56
N ALA A 5 17.89 20.70 -37.21
CA ALA A 5 19.03 19.79 -37.29
C ALA A 5 18.93 18.63 -36.29
N ASP A 6 18.34 18.87 -35.11
CA ASP A 6 18.21 17.87 -34.05
C ASP A 6 17.12 16.85 -34.37
N ASP A 7 15.96 17.29 -34.80
CA ASP A 7 14.84 16.48 -35.29
C ASP A 7 15.29 15.59 -36.45
N ARG A 8 16.01 16.17 -37.42
CA ARG A 8 16.59 15.40 -38.54
C ARG A 8 17.52 14.31 -38.02
N ARG A 9 18.45 14.64 -37.12
CA ARG A 9 19.40 13.67 -36.52
C ARG A 9 18.67 12.52 -35.82
N VAL A 10 17.64 12.82 -35.03
CA VAL A 10 16.86 11.81 -34.31
C VAL A 10 16.07 10.91 -35.27
N LEU A 11 15.45 11.50 -36.30
CA LEU A 11 14.70 10.74 -37.30
C LEU A 11 15.60 9.82 -38.13
N GLU A 12 16.78 10.29 -38.54
CA GLU A 12 17.78 9.48 -39.26
C GLU A 12 18.29 8.32 -38.39
N ALA A 13 18.55 8.57 -37.10
CA ALA A 13 18.94 7.53 -36.16
C ALA A 13 17.85 6.45 -36.03
N ARG A 14 16.57 6.83 -35.93
CA ARG A 14 15.44 5.88 -35.86
C ARG A 14 15.28 5.04 -37.12
N VAL A 15 15.58 5.58 -38.30
CA VAL A 15 15.51 4.81 -39.56
C VAL A 15 16.69 3.83 -39.68
N ARG A 16 17.87 4.20 -39.17
CA ARG A 16 19.08 3.37 -39.24
C ARG A 16 19.17 2.29 -38.18
N ALA A 17 18.56 2.52 -37.01
CA ALA A 17 18.61 1.57 -35.89
C ALA A 17 17.83 0.29 -36.22
N ASP A 18 18.49 -0.85 -36.05
CA ASP A 18 17.97 -2.21 -36.20
C ASP A 18 16.88 -2.57 -35.17
N THR A 19 16.93 -1.94 -34.00
CA THR A 19 16.00 -2.14 -32.89
C THR A 19 14.71 -1.32 -32.97
N THR A 20 14.62 -0.35 -33.90
CA THR A 20 13.42 0.50 -33.99
C THR A 20 12.25 -0.29 -34.56
N PRO A 21 11.07 -0.31 -33.91
CA PRO A 21 9.89 -0.94 -34.46
C PRO A 21 9.61 -0.44 -35.88
N GLN A 22 9.36 -1.35 -36.83
CA GLN A 22 9.25 -1.02 -38.25
C GLN A 22 8.22 0.10 -38.52
N ARG A 23 7.15 0.16 -37.74
CA ARG A 23 6.11 1.20 -37.85
C ARG A 23 6.66 2.60 -37.54
N ASP A 24 7.53 2.71 -36.54
CA ASP A 24 8.16 3.97 -36.13
C ASP A 24 9.24 4.39 -37.13
N ALA A 25 10.02 3.42 -37.64
CA ALA A 25 10.98 3.66 -38.71
C ALA A 25 10.28 4.16 -39.99
N ARG A 26 9.15 3.55 -40.39
CA ARG A 26 8.34 4.00 -41.54
C ARG A 26 7.78 5.43 -41.36
N ARG A 27 7.34 5.78 -40.15
CA ARG A 27 6.94 7.16 -39.81
C ARG A 27 8.10 8.13 -39.89
N ALA A 28 9.25 7.78 -39.33
CA ALA A 28 10.44 8.63 -39.38
C ALA A 28 10.91 8.86 -40.82
N HIS A 29 10.92 7.80 -41.62
CA HIS A 29 11.26 7.87 -43.04
C HIS A 29 10.29 8.77 -43.82
N THR A 30 8.99 8.69 -43.53
CA THR A 30 7.97 9.58 -44.13
C THR A 30 8.28 11.05 -43.91
N VAL A 31 8.66 11.43 -42.68
CA VAL A 31 8.99 12.81 -42.31
C VAL A 31 10.26 13.29 -43.03
N LEU A 32 11.30 12.44 -43.10
CA LEU A 32 12.55 12.74 -43.81
C LEU A 32 12.31 12.95 -45.32
N LEU A 33 11.50 12.09 -45.96
CA LEU A 33 11.15 12.23 -47.36
C LEU A 33 10.32 13.50 -47.62
N ALA A 34 9.39 13.84 -46.72
CA ALA A 34 8.59 15.06 -46.81
C ALA A 34 9.45 16.32 -46.67
N ALA A 35 10.49 16.29 -45.83
CA ALA A 35 11.47 17.36 -45.70
C ALA A 35 12.37 17.50 -46.93
N GLY A 36 12.63 16.40 -47.64
CA GLY A 36 13.32 16.37 -48.94
C GLY A 36 12.45 16.78 -50.13
N GLY A 37 11.21 17.26 -49.91
CA GLY A 37 10.32 17.72 -50.98
C GLY A 37 9.66 16.59 -51.78
N CYS A 38 9.70 15.35 -51.30
CA CYS A 38 9.09 14.21 -51.98
C CYS A 38 7.56 14.34 -51.99
N ARG A 39 6.92 14.04 -53.13
CA ARG A 39 5.45 14.07 -53.26
C ARG A 39 4.82 12.88 -52.53
N ALA A 40 3.59 13.05 -52.02
CA ALA A 40 2.93 12.07 -51.16
C ALA A 40 2.77 10.67 -51.77
N TRP A 41 2.47 10.56 -53.06
CA TRP A 41 2.38 9.28 -53.76
C TRP A 41 3.73 8.54 -53.81
N ARG A 42 4.83 9.25 -54.07
CA ARG A 42 6.17 8.68 -54.13
C ARG A 42 6.68 8.28 -52.75
N MET A 43 6.35 9.07 -51.71
CA MET A 43 6.61 8.69 -50.32
C MET A 43 5.92 7.38 -49.94
N ALA A 44 4.66 7.21 -50.36
CA ALA A 44 3.86 6.02 -50.10
C ALA A 44 4.47 4.77 -50.74
N GLU A 45 4.96 4.86 -51.98
CA GLU A 45 5.70 3.79 -52.65
C GLU A 45 6.98 3.40 -51.91
N ILE A 46 7.80 4.39 -51.51
CA ILE A 46 9.08 4.16 -50.81
C ILE A 46 8.86 3.50 -49.44
N VAL A 47 7.88 4.00 -48.67
CA VAL A 47 7.60 3.56 -47.29
C VAL A 47 6.70 2.31 -47.26
N ARG A 48 6.10 1.94 -48.40
CA ARG A 48 5.16 0.82 -48.58
C ARG A 48 3.93 0.92 -47.67
N VAL A 49 3.26 2.07 -47.71
CA VAL A 49 1.99 2.33 -47.00
C VAL A 49 1.05 3.12 -47.90
N ASP A 50 -0.23 3.21 -47.54
CA ASP A 50 -1.20 4.01 -48.29
C ASP A 50 -0.92 5.53 -48.23
N VAL A 51 -1.25 6.26 -49.31
CA VAL A 51 -1.05 7.72 -49.42
C VAL A 51 -1.74 8.47 -48.29
N SER A 52 -2.95 8.07 -47.88
CA SER A 52 -3.67 8.71 -46.77
C SER A 52 -2.91 8.58 -45.45
N THR A 53 -2.13 7.51 -45.26
CA THR A 53 -1.33 7.28 -44.05
C THR A 53 -0.10 8.17 -44.04
N VAL A 54 0.57 8.33 -45.19
CA VAL A 54 1.69 9.27 -45.35
C VAL A 54 1.24 10.70 -45.05
N VAL A 55 0.14 11.14 -45.66
CA VAL A 55 -0.43 12.48 -45.45
C VAL A 55 -0.74 12.69 -43.97
N ARG A 56 -1.42 11.72 -43.33
CA ARG A 56 -1.74 11.76 -41.90
C ARG A 56 -0.51 11.87 -41.00
N TRP A 57 0.56 11.16 -41.31
CA TRP A 57 1.81 11.21 -40.53
C TRP A 57 2.56 12.52 -40.75
N ARG A 58 2.67 12.97 -42.00
CA ARG A 58 3.29 14.25 -42.36
C ARG A 58 2.58 15.42 -41.68
N ASP A 59 1.25 15.50 -41.82
CA ASP A 59 0.47 16.62 -41.29
C ASP A 59 0.48 16.62 -39.75
N ARG A 60 0.50 15.44 -39.13
CA ARG A 60 0.67 15.31 -37.69
C ARG A 60 2.04 15.80 -37.24
N PHE A 61 3.11 15.40 -37.93
CA PHE A 61 4.46 15.90 -37.62
C PHE A 61 4.55 17.41 -37.80
N ALA A 62 3.99 17.96 -38.88
CA ALA A 62 4.00 19.41 -39.11
C ALA A 62 3.28 20.21 -37.99
N ARG A 63 2.28 19.61 -37.33
CA ARG A 63 1.54 20.24 -36.23
C ARG A 63 2.15 19.99 -34.85
N GLU A 64 2.70 18.81 -34.60
CA GLU A 64 3.08 18.32 -33.26
C GLU A 64 4.59 18.06 -33.12
N GLY A 65 5.39 18.26 -34.18
CA GLY A 65 6.81 17.96 -34.24
C GLY A 65 7.12 16.49 -33.88
N MET A 66 8.22 16.27 -33.15
CA MET A 66 8.61 14.95 -32.68
C MET A 66 7.58 14.24 -31.78
N ALA A 67 6.70 14.98 -31.09
CA ALA A 67 5.61 14.38 -30.32
C ALA A 67 4.60 13.67 -31.25
N GLY A 68 4.41 14.16 -32.47
CA GLY A 68 3.53 13.59 -33.49
C GLY A 68 3.98 12.22 -34.02
N GLN A 69 5.25 11.84 -33.80
CA GLN A 69 5.77 10.53 -34.21
C GLN A 69 5.29 9.39 -33.30
N LYS A 70 4.88 9.69 -32.07
CA LYS A 70 4.40 8.68 -31.12
C LYS A 70 3.03 8.15 -31.53
N ASP A 71 2.81 6.86 -31.28
CA ASP A 71 1.47 6.30 -31.38
C ASP A 71 0.55 6.95 -30.37
N ARG A 72 -0.64 7.35 -30.84
CA ARG A 72 -1.68 7.81 -29.93
C ARG A 72 -2.27 6.60 -29.21
N PRO A 73 -2.63 6.74 -27.93
CA PRO A 73 -3.40 5.71 -27.27
C PRO A 73 -4.66 5.44 -28.10
N GLY A 74 -4.90 4.16 -28.42
CA GLY A 74 -6.12 3.77 -29.09
C GLY A 74 -7.32 4.05 -28.19
N SER A 75 -8.53 4.04 -28.77
CA SER A 75 -9.79 4.19 -28.03
C SER A 75 -9.97 3.15 -26.91
N GLY A 76 -9.17 2.07 -26.93
CA GLY A 76 -9.30 0.95 -26.01
C GLY A 76 -10.59 0.17 -26.25
N ARG A 77 -10.76 -0.90 -25.47
CA ARG A 77 -12.03 -1.62 -25.42
C ARG A 77 -13.01 -0.80 -24.59
N PRO A 78 -14.24 -0.53 -25.09
CA PRO A 78 -15.27 0.10 -24.29
C PRO A 78 -15.48 -0.65 -22.96
N PRO A 79 -15.65 0.04 -21.83
CA PRO A 79 -15.87 -0.61 -20.55
C PRO A 79 -17.18 -1.42 -20.60
N VAL A 80 -17.08 -2.71 -20.24
CA VAL A 80 -18.24 -3.63 -20.21
C VAL A 80 -19.18 -3.31 -19.05
N TYR A 81 -18.61 -2.93 -17.90
CA TYR A 81 -19.37 -2.57 -16.70
C TYR A 81 -19.49 -1.05 -16.59
N GLY A 82 -20.68 -0.55 -16.87
CA GLY A 82 -21.00 0.87 -16.80
C GLY A 82 -21.00 1.44 -15.38
N PRO A 83 -21.28 2.75 -15.23
CA PRO A 83 -21.21 3.45 -13.95
C PRO A 83 -22.03 2.82 -12.83
N GLN A 84 -23.23 2.30 -13.15
CA GLN A 84 -24.13 1.69 -12.17
C GLN A 84 -23.52 0.46 -11.49
N VAL A 85 -22.93 -0.46 -12.27
CA VAL A 85 -22.28 -1.65 -11.70
C VAL A 85 -21.06 -1.25 -10.87
N ARG A 86 -20.28 -0.26 -11.32
CA ARG A 86 -19.12 0.25 -10.59
C ARG A 86 -19.53 0.87 -9.24
N LEU A 87 -20.62 1.62 -9.19
CA LEU A 87 -21.17 2.17 -7.95
C LEU A 87 -21.60 1.06 -6.99
N ARG A 88 -22.25 0.00 -7.50
CA ARG A 88 -22.60 -1.18 -6.68
C ARG A 88 -21.37 -1.88 -6.11
N VAL A 89 -20.28 -1.99 -6.88
CA VAL A 89 -18.99 -2.51 -6.38
C VAL A 89 -18.45 -1.65 -5.24
N VAL A 90 -18.48 -0.32 -5.37
CA VAL A 90 -18.04 0.60 -4.32
C VAL A 90 -18.91 0.48 -3.08
N ALA A 91 -20.24 0.45 -3.24
CA ALA A 91 -21.18 0.32 -2.13
C ALA A 91 -20.98 -1.00 -1.36
N ALA A 92 -20.80 -2.12 -2.08
CA ALA A 92 -20.50 -3.41 -1.46
C ALA A 92 -19.14 -3.40 -0.74
N ALA A 93 -18.13 -2.74 -1.32
CA ALA A 93 -16.80 -2.62 -0.74
C ALA A 93 -16.72 -1.69 0.48
N ALA A 94 -17.62 -0.71 0.58
CA ALA A 94 -17.67 0.26 1.68
C ALA A 94 -18.67 -0.11 2.78
N SER A 95 -19.54 -1.09 2.53
CA SER A 95 -20.50 -1.58 3.52
C SER A 95 -19.83 -2.45 4.58
N THR A 96 -20.38 -2.43 5.79
CA THR A 96 -20.00 -3.37 6.85
C THR A 96 -20.44 -4.77 6.45
N PRO A 97 -19.51 -5.75 6.38
CA PRO A 97 -19.89 -7.13 6.10
C PRO A 97 -20.70 -7.72 7.27
N PRO A 98 -21.57 -8.71 7.02
CA PRO A 98 -22.32 -9.39 8.08
C PRO A 98 -21.39 -10.14 9.05
N HIS A 99 -20.24 -10.64 8.57
CA HIS A 99 -19.19 -11.19 9.42
C HIS A 99 -17.84 -10.51 9.19
N PRO A 100 -17.00 -10.34 10.24
CA PRO A 100 -15.70 -9.68 10.13
C PRO A 100 -14.75 -10.31 9.09
N CYS A 101 -14.94 -11.59 8.80
CA CYS A 101 -14.15 -12.36 7.83
C CYS A 101 -14.53 -12.08 6.37
N ASP A 102 -15.69 -11.45 6.14
CA ASP A 102 -16.34 -11.42 4.83
C ASP A 102 -16.11 -10.08 4.08
N GLY A 103 -15.68 -9.04 4.78
CA GLY A 103 -15.54 -7.68 4.23
C GLY A 103 -14.17 -7.41 3.63
N GLY A 104 -13.79 -8.10 2.56
CA GLY A 104 -12.49 -7.81 1.94
C GLY A 104 -12.11 -8.58 0.69
N SER A 105 -12.77 -9.71 0.42
CA SER A 105 -12.47 -10.52 -0.76
C SER A 105 -13.20 -9.98 -1.98
N HIS A 106 -12.47 -9.81 -3.10
CA HIS A 106 -13.09 -9.49 -4.38
C HIS A 106 -14.11 -10.55 -4.83
N ARG A 107 -13.95 -11.80 -4.39
CA ARG A 107 -14.87 -12.89 -4.71
C ARG A 107 -16.20 -12.73 -4.01
N LEU A 108 -16.19 -12.40 -2.71
CA LEU A 108 -17.43 -12.15 -1.96
C LEU A 108 -18.21 -10.96 -2.52
N ILE A 109 -17.51 -9.90 -2.95
CA ILE A 109 -18.15 -8.76 -3.61
C ILE A 109 -18.75 -9.17 -4.98
N ALA A 110 -18.05 -10.01 -5.75
CA ALA A 110 -18.57 -10.51 -7.02
C ALA A 110 -19.78 -11.44 -6.82
N ASP A 111 -19.74 -12.33 -5.83
CA ASP A 111 -20.84 -13.23 -5.49
C ASP A 111 -22.08 -12.45 -5.01
N HIS A 112 -21.88 -11.37 -4.24
CA HIS A 112 -22.96 -10.44 -3.85
C HIS A 112 -23.57 -9.68 -5.04
N LEU A 113 -22.82 -9.53 -6.13
CA LEU A 113 -23.23 -8.85 -7.36
C LEU A 113 -23.40 -9.82 -8.54
N ALA A 114 -23.74 -11.09 -8.26
CA ALA A 114 -23.83 -12.14 -9.27
C ALA A 114 -24.81 -11.80 -10.41
N ASP A 115 -25.86 -11.04 -10.12
CA ASP A 115 -26.83 -10.54 -11.11
C ASP A 115 -26.20 -9.63 -12.19
N THR A 116 -25.07 -9.01 -11.88
CA THR A 116 -24.33 -8.15 -12.84
C THR A 116 -23.38 -8.95 -13.75
N GLY A 117 -23.14 -10.23 -13.45
CA GLY A 117 -22.15 -11.05 -14.14
C GLY A 117 -20.71 -10.56 -13.99
N ILE A 118 -20.40 -9.78 -12.95
CA ILE A 118 -19.05 -9.27 -12.70
C ILE A 118 -18.14 -10.34 -12.13
N SER A 119 -16.91 -10.45 -12.65
CA SER A 119 -15.92 -11.36 -12.10
C SER A 119 -15.14 -10.74 -10.94
N ALA A 120 -14.62 -11.58 -10.04
CA ALA A 120 -13.74 -11.13 -8.95
C ALA A 120 -12.50 -10.35 -9.45
N SER A 121 -11.97 -10.69 -10.62
CA SER A 121 -10.84 -9.96 -11.21
C SER A 121 -11.24 -8.56 -11.67
N GLN A 122 -12.45 -8.37 -12.20
CA GLN A 122 -12.98 -7.06 -12.58
C GLN A 122 -13.31 -6.20 -11.38
N VAL A 123 -13.90 -6.79 -10.32
CA VAL A 123 -14.04 -6.11 -9.01
C VAL A 123 -12.70 -5.59 -8.53
N GLY A 124 -11.65 -6.43 -8.52
CA GLY A 124 -10.31 -6.04 -8.11
C GLY A 124 -9.73 -4.89 -8.95
N ARG A 125 -9.95 -4.90 -10.27
CA ARG A 125 -9.53 -3.80 -11.16
C ARG A 125 -10.24 -2.50 -10.84
N ILE A 126 -11.56 -2.53 -10.64
CA ILE A 126 -12.36 -1.34 -10.29
C ILE A 126 -11.89 -0.75 -8.96
N LEU A 127 -11.72 -1.59 -7.94
CA LEU A 127 -11.26 -1.14 -6.62
C LEU A 127 -9.84 -0.58 -6.67
N ALA A 128 -8.93 -1.21 -7.43
CA ALA A 128 -7.57 -0.71 -7.62
C ALA A 128 -7.53 0.65 -8.32
N GLU A 129 -8.34 0.84 -9.37
CA GLU A 129 -8.49 2.11 -10.08
C GLU A 129 -8.97 3.22 -9.15
N LEU A 130 -9.92 2.91 -8.27
CA LEU A 130 -10.45 3.83 -7.25
C LEU A 130 -9.58 3.91 -5.98
N ARG A 131 -8.47 3.16 -5.93
CA ARG A 131 -7.58 3.04 -4.76
C ARG A 131 -8.28 2.60 -3.47
N LEU A 132 -9.40 1.89 -3.59
CA LEU A 132 -10.14 1.31 -2.47
C LEU A 132 -9.51 -0.04 -2.07
N LYS A 133 -9.30 -0.23 -0.76
CA LYS A 133 -8.70 -1.46 -0.21
C LYS A 133 -9.54 -1.97 0.97
N PRO A 134 -10.68 -2.65 0.71
CA PRO A 134 -11.62 -3.07 1.77
C PRO A 134 -11.00 -4.00 2.81
N HIS A 135 -10.04 -4.83 2.39
CA HIS A 135 -9.28 -5.73 3.28
C HIS A 135 -8.32 -5.01 4.23
N ARG A 136 -8.12 -3.68 4.10
CA ARG A 136 -7.24 -2.92 4.99
C ARG A 136 -8.07 -2.25 6.07
N VAL A 137 -7.95 -2.75 7.29
CA VAL A 137 -8.49 -2.11 8.49
C VAL A 137 -7.36 -1.37 9.19
N ARG A 138 -7.57 -0.09 9.48
CA ARG A 138 -6.69 0.71 10.36
C ARG A 138 -7.49 1.06 11.60
N GLY A 139 -7.07 0.54 12.76
CA GLY A 139 -7.58 1.01 14.04
C GLY A 139 -7.26 2.50 14.18
N TRP A 140 -8.28 3.30 14.47
CA TRP A 140 -8.13 4.72 14.72
C TRP A 140 -8.66 5.04 16.12
N PRO A 141 -7.83 5.55 17.04
CA PRO A 141 -8.32 6.06 18.29
C PRO A 141 -9.01 7.39 18.04
N THR A 142 -10.33 7.43 18.13
CA THR A 142 -11.10 8.68 18.11
C THR A 142 -10.92 9.38 19.45
N ARG A 143 -9.76 10.03 19.65
CA ARG A 143 -9.56 10.92 20.80
C ARG A 143 -10.04 12.32 20.43
N PRO A 144 -10.71 13.05 21.35
CA PRO A 144 -10.87 14.49 21.22
C PRO A 144 -9.49 15.15 21.04
N ALA A 145 -9.40 16.15 20.16
CA ALA A 145 -8.17 16.92 20.01
C ALA A 145 -7.92 17.71 21.30
N ASP A 146 -6.85 17.40 22.03
CA ASP A 146 -6.37 18.19 23.16
C ASP A 146 -5.35 19.22 22.64
N PRO A 147 -5.65 20.53 22.67
CA PRO A 147 -4.72 21.58 22.23
C PRO A 147 -3.39 21.55 22.98
N GLN A 148 -3.36 21.02 24.21
CA GLN A 148 -2.18 20.95 25.06
C GLN A 148 -1.41 19.61 24.91
N PHE A 149 -1.83 18.71 24.02
CA PHE A 149 -1.25 17.37 23.89
C PHE A 149 0.28 17.41 23.76
N PHE A 150 0.80 18.25 22.86
CA PHE A 150 2.25 18.33 22.62
C PHE A 150 3.01 18.93 23.82
N ALA A 151 2.42 19.89 24.53
CA ALA A 151 3.03 20.46 25.74
C ALA A 151 3.14 19.40 26.85
N LYS A 152 2.03 18.70 27.15
CA LYS A 152 2.00 17.61 28.15
C LYS A 152 2.95 16.46 27.77
N ALA A 153 2.97 16.08 26.49
CA ALA A 153 3.87 15.05 26.00
C ALA A 153 5.34 15.46 26.16
N ALA A 154 5.68 16.73 25.89
CA ALA A 154 7.04 17.25 26.07
C ALA A 154 7.48 17.22 27.53
N GLU A 155 6.60 17.57 28.47
CA GLU A 155 6.87 17.47 29.92
C GLU A 155 7.16 16.03 30.35
N VAL A 156 6.33 15.06 29.93
CA VAL A 156 6.56 13.64 30.22
C VAL A 156 7.86 13.14 29.58
N CYS A 157 8.16 13.52 28.34
CA CYS A 157 9.41 13.17 27.68
C CYS A 157 10.65 13.80 28.37
N ALA A 158 10.51 14.99 28.96
CA ALA A 158 11.59 15.61 29.73
C ALA A 158 11.96 14.77 30.96
N LEU A 159 10.96 14.25 31.69
CA LEU A 159 11.16 13.34 32.82
C LEU A 159 11.85 12.03 32.42
N HIS A 160 11.61 11.54 31.21
CA HIS A 160 12.30 10.34 30.69
C HIS A 160 13.78 10.61 30.36
N ARG A 161 14.16 11.86 30.11
CA ARG A 161 15.55 12.23 29.77
C ARG A 161 16.37 12.59 30.99
N ILE A 162 15.76 13.29 31.94
CA ILE A 162 16.44 13.82 33.12
C ILE A 162 15.56 13.49 34.33
N CYS A 163 16.09 12.69 35.24
CA CYS A 163 15.45 12.46 36.53
C CYS A 163 15.68 13.67 37.45
N PRO A 164 14.63 14.25 38.05
CA PRO A 164 14.80 15.26 39.09
C PRO A 164 15.62 14.71 40.28
N PRO A 165 16.49 15.52 40.92
CA PRO A 165 17.25 15.09 42.07
C PRO A 165 16.37 14.57 43.22
N GLY A 166 16.78 13.46 43.86
CA GLY A 166 16.02 12.83 44.95
C GLY A 166 14.65 12.27 44.54
N SER A 167 14.41 12.13 43.24
CA SER A 167 13.16 11.59 42.68
C SER A 167 13.44 10.35 41.85
N MET A 168 12.36 9.63 41.52
CA MET A 168 12.39 8.53 40.57
C MET A 168 11.28 8.71 39.53
N VAL A 169 11.51 8.20 38.32
CA VAL A 169 10.53 8.26 37.23
C VAL A 169 10.13 6.83 36.86
N LEU A 170 8.90 6.46 37.21
CA LEU A 170 8.33 5.16 36.90
C LEU A 170 7.37 5.28 35.71
N SER A 171 7.56 4.42 34.72
CA SER A 171 6.60 4.16 33.66
C SER A 171 5.83 2.89 34.00
N VAL A 172 4.55 3.03 34.32
CA VAL A 172 3.68 1.91 34.69
C VAL A 172 2.71 1.61 33.55
N ASP A 173 2.62 0.34 33.17
CA ASP A 173 1.66 -0.12 32.16
C ASP A 173 0.96 -1.41 32.62
N GLU A 174 -0.28 -1.57 32.20
CA GLU A 174 -1.09 -2.76 32.47
C GLU A 174 -1.27 -3.56 31.19
N LYS A 175 -0.95 -4.85 31.28
CA LYS A 175 -1.26 -5.80 30.22
C LYS A 175 -2.37 -6.73 30.66
N THR A 176 -3.59 -6.37 30.27
CA THR A 176 -4.81 -7.14 30.55
C THR A 176 -4.98 -8.35 29.63
N ALA A 177 -5.77 -9.32 30.10
CA ALA A 177 -6.25 -10.45 29.32
C ALA A 177 -5.15 -11.26 28.60
N MET A 178 -3.95 -11.34 29.17
CA MET A 178 -2.88 -12.17 28.64
C MET A 178 -3.29 -13.63 28.73
N ALA A 179 -3.40 -14.29 27.58
CA ALA A 179 -3.76 -15.70 27.57
C ALA A 179 -2.62 -16.55 28.15
N ALA A 180 -2.87 -17.17 29.30
CA ALA A 180 -1.98 -18.16 29.90
C ALA A 180 -2.06 -19.46 29.08
N ARG A 181 -1.03 -19.73 28.28
CA ARG A 181 -1.00 -20.86 27.34
C ARG A 181 0.25 -21.69 27.54
N SER A 182 0.08 -23.00 27.70
CA SER A 182 1.16 -23.97 27.57
C SER A 182 1.01 -24.77 26.28
N ARG A 183 2.12 -25.36 25.81
CA ARG A 183 2.08 -26.25 24.63
C ARG A 183 1.64 -27.63 25.07
N LYS A 184 0.75 -28.24 24.29
CA LYS A 184 0.26 -29.60 24.58
C LYS A 184 1.37 -30.65 24.50
N HIS A 185 2.33 -30.43 23.60
CA HIS A 185 3.49 -31.27 23.39
C HIS A 185 4.78 -30.44 23.28
N PRO A 186 5.95 -31.01 23.59
CA PRO A 186 7.23 -30.32 23.44
C PRO A 186 7.54 -30.04 21.96
N GLY A 187 8.19 -28.91 21.71
CA GLY A 187 8.72 -28.58 20.38
C GLY A 187 9.90 -29.48 19.99
N ARG A 188 10.29 -29.45 18.71
CA ARG A 188 11.48 -30.15 18.21
C ARG A 188 12.59 -29.15 17.87
N PRO A 189 13.83 -29.36 18.33
CA PRO A 189 14.95 -28.49 18.01
C PRO A 189 15.30 -28.52 16.51
N PRO A 190 15.95 -27.46 15.99
CA PRO A 190 16.46 -27.45 14.62
C PRO A 190 17.56 -28.51 14.43
N GLY A 191 17.82 -28.89 13.18
CA GLY A 191 18.91 -29.78 12.78
C GLY A 191 19.20 -29.70 11.28
N PRO A 192 20.19 -30.43 10.75
CA PRO A 192 20.50 -30.43 9.32
C PRO A 192 19.25 -30.73 8.47
N GLY A 193 18.90 -29.82 7.56
CA GLY A 193 17.70 -29.93 6.71
C GLY A 193 16.36 -29.80 7.45
N ARG A 194 16.35 -29.46 8.75
CA ARG A 194 15.14 -29.42 9.58
C ARG A 194 15.07 -28.13 10.41
N VAL A 195 14.06 -27.31 10.12
CA VAL A 195 13.73 -26.13 10.94
C VAL A 195 13.16 -26.52 12.31
N ARG A 196 13.32 -25.63 13.30
CA ARG A 196 12.68 -25.76 14.62
C ARG A 196 11.18 -25.91 14.44
N ARG A 197 10.57 -26.93 15.05
CA ARG A 197 9.12 -27.12 15.04
C ARG A 197 8.57 -26.71 16.40
N ARG A 198 7.60 -25.80 16.38
CA ARG A 198 6.85 -25.37 17.57
C ARG A 198 5.46 -25.98 17.49
N GLU A 199 5.03 -26.62 18.57
CA GLU A 199 3.68 -27.19 18.67
C GLU A 199 2.63 -26.09 18.46
N CYS A 200 1.69 -26.30 17.55
CA CYS A 200 0.64 -25.33 17.25
C CYS A 200 -0.51 -25.46 18.25
N GLU A 201 -0.78 -26.67 18.75
CA GLU A 201 -1.78 -26.91 19.78
C GLU A 201 -1.34 -26.34 21.13
N TYR A 202 -2.29 -25.79 21.86
CA TYR A 202 -2.05 -25.18 23.16
C TYR A 202 -3.18 -25.53 24.13
N ILE A 203 -2.85 -25.62 25.40
CA ILE A 203 -3.81 -25.75 26.50
C ILE A 203 -4.05 -24.34 27.05
N ARG A 204 -5.32 -23.98 27.23
CA ARG A 204 -5.75 -22.69 27.81
C ARG A 204 -5.90 -22.85 29.31
N HIS A 205 -5.17 -22.04 30.07
CA HIS A 205 -5.27 -21.97 31.53
C HIS A 205 -6.07 -20.75 32.02
N GLY A 206 -6.73 -20.04 31.09
CA GLY A 206 -7.42 -18.79 31.35
C GLY A 206 -6.62 -17.56 30.90
N THR A 207 -6.87 -16.45 31.57
CA THR A 207 -6.24 -15.15 31.29
C THR A 207 -5.69 -14.55 32.57
N VAL A 208 -4.48 -14.01 32.49
CA VAL A 208 -3.83 -13.27 33.56
C VAL A 208 -3.78 -11.80 33.17
N SER A 209 -3.92 -10.89 34.13
CA SER A 209 -3.61 -9.48 33.94
C SER A 209 -2.39 -9.16 34.80
N VAL A 210 -1.44 -8.42 34.25
CA VAL A 210 -0.24 -8.00 34.98
C VAL A 210 -0.08 -6.51 34.87
N THR A 211 0.52 -5.93 35.90
CA THR A 211 1.03 -4.57 35.84
C THR A 211 2.53 -4.59 35.96
N VAL A 212 3.17 -3.72 35.20
CA VAL A 212 4.62 -3.64 35.12
C VAL A 212 5.03 -2.20 35.39
N ALA A 213 5.95 -2.03 36.33
CA ALA A 213 6.62 -0.77 36.58
C ALA A 213 8.06 -0.85 36.05
N LEU A 214 8.42 0.11 35.22
CA LEU A 214 9.78 0.33 34.73
C LEU A 214 10.33 1.61 35.35
N ASP A 215 11.47 1.51 36.04
CA ASP A 215 12.30 2.67 36.31
C ASP A 215 13.01 3.07 35.01
N VAL A 216 12.67 4.27 34.52
CA VAL A 216 13.10 4.77 33.21
C VAL A 216 14.61 5.01 33.16
N HIS A 217 15.24 5.33 34.29
CA HIS A 217 16.65 5.73 34.34
C HIS A 217 17.58 4.57 34.68
N THR A 218 17.13 3.62 35.50
CA THR A 218 17.92 2.43 35.87
C THR A 218 17.66 1.24 34.94
N GLY A 219 16.51 1.20 34.27
CA GLY A 219 16.06 0.07 33.47
C GLY A 219 15.53 -1.10 34.29
N GLN A 220 15.40 -0.94 35.61
CA GLN A 220 14.82 -1.97 36.49
C GLN A 220 13.34 -2.15 36.17
N VAL A 221 12.91 -3.41 36.03
CA VAL A 221 11.52 -3.77 35.75
C VAL A 221 11.00 -4.66 36.86
N VAL A 222 9.85 -4.28 37.42
CA VAL A 222 9.12 -5.09 38.40
C VAL A 222 7.73 -5.36 37.84
N MET A 223 7.23 -6.57 38.05
CA MET A 223 5.93 -7.01 37.55
C MET A 223 5.14 -7.64 38.70
N GLU A 224 3.85 -7.33 38.75
CA GLU A 224 2.90 -7.88 39.70
C GLU A 224 1.68 -8.46 38.95
N GLU A 225 1.26 -9.64 39.36
CA GLU A 225 0.03 -10.28 38.86
C GLU A 225 -1.19 -9.67 39.55
N LEU A 226 -2.21 -9.35 38.77
CA LEU A 226 -3.48 -8.87 39.27
C LEU A 226 -4.43 -10.04 39.51
N GLU A 227 -4.85 -10.23 40.76
CA GLU A 227 -5.87 -11.22 41.11
C GLU A 227 -7.21 -10.97 40.41
N ARG A 228 -7.53 -9.69 40.16
CA ARG A 228 -8.76 -9.28 39.48
C ARG A 228 -8.53 -8.05 38.62
N ASN A 229 -9.10 -8.08 37.41
CA ASN A 229 -9.07 -6.94 36.48
C ASN A 229 -10.28 -6.03 36.73
N ASP A 230 -10.22 -5.22 37.79
CA ASP A 230 -11.19 -4.18 38.06
C ASP A 230 -10.51 -2.85 38.46
N SER A 231 -11.29 -1.76 38.45
CA SER A 231 -10.77 -0.42 38.73
C SER A 231 -10.25 -0.24 40.17
N ARG A 232 -10.65 -1.11 41.11
CA ARG A 232 -10.23 -1.03 42.51
C ARG A 232 -8.87 -1.70 42.71
N THR A 233 -8.65 -2.84 42.08
CA THR A 233 -7.35 -3.52 42.12
C THR A 233 -6.28 -2.72 41.38
N SER A 234 -6.63 -2.03 40.30
CA SER A 234 -5.72 -1.17 39.52
C SER A 234 -5.44 0.21 40.13
N SER A 235 -6.26 0.68 41.07
CA SER A 235 -6.01 1.93 41.82
C SER A 235 -5.56 1.69 43.27
N GLY A 236 -5.42 0.42 43.67
CA GLY A 236 -5.03 0.01 45.02
C GLY A 236 -3.54 0.15 45.30
N SER A 237 -3.13 -0.26 46.50
CA SER A 237 -1.71 -0.37 46.86
C SER A 237 -1.08 -1.54 46.11
N TRP A 238 0.10 -1.31 45.54
CA TRP A 238 0.91 -2.30 44.84
C TRP A 238 2.07 -2.75 45.74
N PRO A 239 1.84 -3.72 46.64
CA PRO A 239 2.85 -4.13 47.61
C PRO A 239 4.10 -4.69 46.93
N GLY A 240 3.98 -5.31 45.74
CA GLY A 240 5.12 -5.80 44.96
C GLY A 240 6.04 -4.70 44.43
N PHE A 241 5.54 -3.46 44.28
CA PHE A 241 6.36 -2.30 43.92
C PHE A 241 6.94 -1.57 45.14
N SER A 242 6.37 -1.78 46.33
CA SER A 242 6.77 -1.09 47.55
C SER A 242 8.13 -1.61 48.04
N GLY A 243 9.17 -0.77 47.94
CA GLY A 243 10.55 -1.11 48.33
C GLY A 243 11.37 -1.82 47.25
N ALA A 244 10.77 -2.14 46.11
CA ALA A 244 11.47 -2.76 44.98
C ALA A 244 12.36 -1.76 44.23
N PHE A 245 12.04 -0.48 44.32
CA PHE A 245 12.82 0.62 43.76
C PHE A 245 13.34 1.53 44.87
N GLN A 246 14.56 2.01 44.72
CA GLN A 246 15.15 3.02 45.62
C GLN A 246 15.61 4.22 44.79
N PRO A 247 15.35 5.47 45.25
CA PRO A 247 15.92 6.64 44.61
C PRO A 247 17.46 6.59 44.75
N GLY A 248 18.15 6.79 43.63
CA GLY A 248 19.61 6.91 43.58
C GLY A 248 20.12 8.29 43.95
#